data_AF-A0A1I7UU55-F1
#
_entry.id   AF-A0A1I7UU55-F1
#
_cell.length_a   1.000
_cell.length_b   1.000
_cell.length_c   1.000
_cell.angle_alpha   90.00
_cell.angle_beta   90.00
_cell.angle_gamma   90.00
#
_symmetry.space_group_name_H-M   'P 1'
#
loop_
_entity.id
_entity.type
_entity.pdbx_description
1 polymer ?
#
loop_
_entity_poly.entity_id
_entity_poly.type
_entity_poly.pdbx_seq_one_letter_code
_entity_poly.pdbx_strand_id
1 'polypeptide(L)'
;MMKLPLLINHFCCSLLDFLFCTMSTPYGFLHNIAFLGVGLFSYLGVSQSFQLSSGLTTCLLVCSSYIYLFETRSSSLQMNRWKMSWPWVRGIYHLIVFLFAFSIIPLIYLRPDDQLAAKLDSLARDPCPTREFFDNPVLIISTDPHLINFVFYFLAPMIILHTNFHLVFHVSCTVYYLYIVPNKSTSVENRKNQQRFFIGILFQTAIPSFFLFAILFLVVFDSFTHQVTQAAVNSAVISAATHGIIESVTILIVHRSYREAVFRRKSRRVSDNHRVKPRQPDSSFLTPK
;
A
#
# COMPACT_ATOMS: atom_id res chain seq x y z
N MET A 1 1.83 19.53 13.09
CA MET A 1 3.01 18.88 12.49
C MET A 1 2.69 17.58 11.73
N MET A 2 1.58 16.87 12.00
CA MET A 2 1.25 15.59 11.32
C MET A 2 0.58 15.70 9.94
N LYS A 3 0.19 16.91 9.50
CA LYS A 3 -0.60 17.10 8.26
C LYS A 3 0.16 16.67 7.01
N LEU A 4 1.41 17.11 6.87
CA LEU A 4 2.24 16.81 5.70
C LEU A 4 2.61 15.32 5.60
N PRO A 5 3.12 14.65 6.66
CA PRO A 5 3.40 13.21 6.60
C PRO A 5 2.17 12.38 6.25
N LEU A 6 0.99 12.74 6.79
CA LEU A 6 -0.25 12.04 6.49
C LEU A 6 -0.68 12.25 5.04
N LEU A 7 -0.52 13.46 4.50
CA LEU A 7 -0.81 13.77 3.10
C LEU A 7 0.11 12.98 2.16
N ILE A 8 1.42 12.95 2.44
CA ILE A 8 2.40 12.17 1.66
C ILE A 8 2.03 10.69 1.69
N ASN A 9 1.75 10.14 2.88
CA ASN A 9 1.37 8.74 3.02
C ASN A 9 0.12 8.41 2.21
N HIS A 10 -0.93 9.22 2.34
CA HIS A 10 -2.18 9.00 1.61
C HIS A 10 -1.99 9.14 0.09
N PHE A 11 -1.16 10.09 -0.36
CA PHE A 11 -0.82 10.23 -1.76
C PHE A 11 -0.10 8.99 -2.30
N CYS A 12 0.91 8.48 -1.59
CA CYS A 12 1.63 7.27 -1.98
C CYS A 12 0.70 6.04 -2.03
N CYS A 13 -0.18 5.87 -1.03
CA CYS A 13 -1.15 4.77 -1.01
C CYS A 13 -2.16 4.89 -2.17
N SER A 14 -2.69 6.09 -2.41
CA SER A 14 -3.62 6.33 -3.53
C SER A 14 -2.96 6.10 -4.88
N LEU A 15 -1.68 6.44 -5.02
CA LEU A 15 -0.91 6.19 -6.23
C LEU A 15 -0.69 4.69 -6.46
N LEU A 16 -0.39 3.94 -5.39
CA LEU A 16 -0.28 2.48 -5.44
C LEU A 16 -1.62 1.86 -5.89
N ASP A 17 -2.73 2.25 -5.26
CA ASP A 17 -4.07 1.74 -5.60
C ASP A 17 -4.42 2.05 -7.05
N PHE A 18 -4.16 3.28 -7.50
CA PHE A 18 -4.41 3.68 -8.88
C PHE A 18 -3.60 2.82 -9.87
N LEU A 19 -2.31 2.58 -9.58
CA LEU A 19 -1.48 1.73 -10.41
C LEU A 19 -1.97 0.28 -10.40
N PHE A 20 -2.20 -0.32 -9.24
CA PHE A 20 -2.52 -1.74 -9.10
C PHE A 20 -3.96 -2.07 -9.51
N CYS A 21 -4.89 -1.12 -9.42
CA CYS A 21 -6.29 -1.38 -9.77
C CYS A 21 -6.66 -0.92 -11.18
N THR A 22 -5.93 0.05 -11.75
CA THR A 22 -6.33 0.67 -13.03
C THR A 22 -5.24 0.60 -14.10
N MET A 23 -4.00 0.96 -13.76
CA MET A 23 -2.95 1.10 -14.77
C MET A 23 -2.32 -0.25 -15.14
N SER A 24 -1.89 -1.02 -14.13
CA SER A 24 -1.14 -2.26 -14.27
C SER A 24 -1.36 -3.15 -13.04
N THR A 25 -2.49 -3.84 -13.00
CA THR A 25 -2.74 -4.93 -12.07
C THR A 25 -1.69 -6.04 -12.27
N PRO A 26 -0.95 -6.43 -11.23
CA PRO A 26 0.16 -7.35 -11.39
C PRO A 26 -0.34 -8.79 -11.56
N TYR A 27 0.06 -9.45 -12.64
CA TYR A 27 -0.14 -10.88 -12.87
C TYR A 27 1.23 -11.56 -12.84
N GLY A 28 1.56 -12.19 -11.71
CA GLY A 28 2.85 -12.84 -11.51
C GLY A 28 2.80 -14.33 -11.80
N PHE A 29 3.71 -14.82 -12.64
CA PHE A 29 3.97 -16.24 -12.83
C PHE A 29 5.15 -16.64 -11.96
N LEU A 30 4.86 -17.11 -10.74
CA LEU A 30 5.86 -17.30 -9.69
C LEU A 30 6.97 -18.28 -10.12
N HIS A 31 6.60 -19.47 -10.61
CA HIS A 31 7.57 -20.51 -10.99
C HIS A 31 8.40 -20.17 -12.25
N ASN A 32 7.84 -19.33 -13.13
CA ASN A 32 8.53 -18.88 -14.34
C ASN A 32 9.42 -17.65 -14.08
N ILE A 33 9.30 -17.00 -12.92
CA ILE A 33 9.96 -15.73 -12.59
C ILE A 33 9.57 -14.67 -13.62
N ALA A 34 8.27 -14.58 -13.88
CA ALA A 34 7.73 -13.76 -14.94
C ALA A 34 6.57 -12.87 -14.48
N PHE A 35 6.36 -11.78 -15.20
CA PHE A 35 5.41 -10.73 -14.87
C PHE A 35 4.60 -10.29 -16.08
N LEU A 36 3.33 -10.03 -15.86
CA LEU A 36 2.43 -9.39 -16.80
C LEU A 36 1.62 -8.33 -16.06
N GLY A 37 1.72 -7.07 -16.46
CA GLY A 37 0.81 -6.03 -16.04
C GLY A 37 -0.48 -6.12 -16.85
N VAL A 38 -1.63 -5.99 -16.19
CA VAL A 38 -2.95 -5.99 -16.83
C VAL A 38 -3.64 -4.67 -16.52
N GLY A 39 -4.10 -3.94 -17.53
CA GLY A 39 -4.77 -2.65 -17.33
C GLY A 39 -4.50 -1.65 -18.44
N LEU A 40 -4.69 -0.37 -18.12
CA LEU A 40 -4.55 0.71 -19.11
C LEU A 40 -3.16 0.79 -19.72
N PHE A 41 -2.09 0.53 -18.96
CA PHE A 41 -0.72 0.54 -19.49
C PHE A 41 -0.52 -0.56 -20.54
N SER A 42 -1.00 -1.77 -20.29
CA SER A 42 -0.95 -2.84 -21.29
C SER A 42 -1.84 -2.56 -22.50
N TYR A 43 -3.02 -1.94 -22.31
CA TYR A 43 -3.87 -1.49 -23.42
C TYR A 43 -3.17 -0.45 -24.31
N LEU A 44 -2.40 0.46 -23.71
CA LEU A 44 -1.63 1.49 -24.42
C LEU A 44 -0.27 0.98 -24.95
N GLY A 45 0.05 -0.31 -24.79
CA GLY A 45 1.31 -0.90 -25.25
C GLY A 45 2.54 -0.48 -24.44
N VAL A 46 2.38 -0.01 -23.20
CA VAL A 46 3.49 0.33 -22.31
C VAL A 46 4.29 -0.92 -21.95
N SER A 47 5.62 -0.83 -21.96
CA SER A 47 6.48 -1.99 -21.73
C SER A 47 6.29 -2.61 -20.34
N GLN A 48 6.35 -3.94 -20.26
CA GLN A 48 6.19 -4.66 -18.99
C GLN A 48 7.28 -4.34 -17.95
N SER A 49 8.51 -3.98 -18.39
CA SER A 49 9.56 -3.51 -17.48
C SER A 49 9.18 -2.20 -16.80
N PHE A 50 8.59 -1.27 -17.55
CA PHE A 50 8.11 -0.02 -16.96
C PHE A 50 6.96 -0.28 -15.99
N GLN A 51 6.02 -1.16 -16.36
CA GLN A 51 4.91 -1.54 -15.50
C GLN A 51 5.38 -2.18 -14.18
N LEU A 52 6.31 -3.13 -14.23
CA LEU A 52 6.89 -3.76 -13.05
C LEU A 52 7.68 -2.77 -12.18
N SER A 53 8.56 -1.98 -12.81
CA SER A 53 9.42 -1.02 -12.10
C SER A 53 8.62 0.11 -11.46
N SER A 54 7.58 0.63 -12.14
CA SER A 54 6.68 1.64 -11.58
C SER A 54 5.86 1.07 -10.41
N GLY A 55 5.32 -0.14 -10.54
CA GLY A 55 4.62 -0.82 -9.46
C GLY A 55 5.50 -1.01 -8.22
N LEU A 56 6.68 -1.61 -8.38
CA LEU A 56 7.64 -1.79 -7.27
C LEU A 56 8.10 -0.46 -6.68
N THR A 57 8.38 0.55 -7.50
CA THR A 57 8.71 1.91 -7.04
C THR A 57 7.62 2.44 -6.12
N THR A 58 6.35 2.30 -6.48
CA THR A 58 5.26 2.80 -5.64
C THR A 58 5.06 2.01 -4.35
N CYS A 59 5.27 0.70 -4.34
CA CYS A 59 5.32 -0.08 -3.10
C CYS A 59 6.41 0.45 -2.15
N LEU A 60 7.61 0.71 -2.68
CA LEU A 60 8.73 1.24 -1.88
C LEU A 60 8.47 2.67 -1.39
N LEU A 61 7.79 3.50 -2.18
CA LEU A 61 7.33 4.83 -1.76
C LEU A 61 6.34 4.75 -0.59
N VAL A 62 5.38 3.83 -0.64
CA VAL A 62 4.42 3.59 0.46
C VAL A 62 5.14 3.16 1.73
N CYS A 63 6.06 2.20 1.64
CA CYS A 63 6.88 1.77 2.78
C CYS A 63 7.67 2.95 3.38
N SER A 64 8.29 3.76 2.52
CA SER A 64 9.06 4.95 2.92
C SER A 64 8.17 6.03 3.56
N SER A 65 6.95 6.22 3.05
CA SER A 65 5.99 7.18 3.60
C SER A 65 5.48 6.77 4.98
N TYR A 66 5.31 5.48 5.25
CA TYR A 66 5.01 4.99 6.60
C TYR A 66 6.16 5.26 7.56
N ILE A 67 7.41 4.96 7.18
CA ILE A 67 8.58 5.28 8.02
C ILE A 67 8.61 6.78 8.32
N TYR A 68 8.43 7.63 7.31
CA TYR A 68 8.34 9.08 7.49
C TYR A 68 7.21 9.51 8.43
N LEU A 69 6.03 8.89 8.31
CA LEU A 69 4.86 9.16 9.15
C LEU A 69 5.12 8.81 10.62
N PHE A 70 5.62 7.60 10.90
CA PHE A 70 5.89 7.13 12.26
C PHE A 70 7.10 7.80 12.88
N GLU A 71 8.15 8.05 12.11
CA GLU A 71 9.29 8.87 12.55
C GLU A 71 8.79 10.24 12.97
N THR A 72 8.04 10.95 12.10
CA THR A 72 7.50 12.29 12.43
C THR A 72 6.66 12.24 13.70
N ARG A 73 5.85 11.19 13.85
CA ARG A 73 4.98 11.03 15.02
C ARG A 73 5.81 10.87 16.28
N SER A 74 6.80 9.97 16.27
CA SER A 74 7.69 9.72 17.40
C SER A 74 8.50 10.97 17.76
N SER A 75 9.01 11.70 16.78
CA SER A 75 9.77 12.95 16.95
C SER A 75 8.91 14.13 17.44
N SER A 76 7.58 14.07 17.27
CA SER A 76 6.65 15.09 17.78
C SER A 76 6.42 15.00 19.30
N LEU A 77 6.76 13.88 19.93
CA LEU A 77 6.63 13.69 21.37
C LEU A 77 7.83 14.33 22.08
N GLN A 78 7.58 15.36 22.89
CA GLN A 78 8.65 16.14 23.54
C GLN A 78 9.57 15.31 24.44
N MET A 79 9.06 14.25 25.05
CA MET A 79 9.82 13.38 25.95
C MET A 79 10.68 12.35 25.20
N ASN A 80 10.54 12.23 23.88
CA ASN A 80 11.27 11.22 23.11
C ASN A 80 12.76 11.55 23.03
N ARG A 81 13.59 10.75 23.70
CA ARG A 81 15.05 10.86 23.67
C ARG A 81 15.66 10.56 22.30
N TRP A 82 14.98 9.77 21.48
CA TRP A 82 15.41 9.39 20.12
C TRP A 82 14.94 10.35 19.05
N LYS A 83 14.40 11.51 19.44
CA LYS A 83 13.94 12.54 18.51
C LYS A 83 15.13 13.08 17.70
N MET A 84 15.03 12.98 16.39
CA MET A 84 15.94 13.69 15.48
C MET A 84 15.57 15.17 15.42
N SER A 85 16.32 16.00 16.15
CA SER A 85 16.07 17.45 16.25
C SER A 85 16.57 18.22 15.02
N TRP A 86 17.65 17.75 14.40
CA TRP A 86 18.32 18.42 13.29
C TRP A 86 17.69 18.03 11.94
N PRO A 87 17.16 18.99 11.15
CA PRO A 87 16.51 18.68 9.86
C PRO A 87 17.42 17.96 8.87
N TRP A 88 18.72 18.28 8.84
CA TRP A 88 19.68 17.66 7.93
C TRP A 88 19.97 16.20 8.31
N VAL A 89 20.14 15.88 9.60
CA VAL A 89 20.29 14.49 10.09
C VAL A 89 19.06 13.67 9.70
N ARG A 90 17.87 14.27 9.88
CA ARG A 90 16.61 13.65 9.49
C ARG A 90 16.50 13.43 7.98
N GLY A 91 16.97 14.38 7.17
CA GLY A 91 17.07 14.23 5.72
C GLY A 91 18.00 13.07 5.32
N ILE A 92 19.19 12.99 5.91
CA ILE A 92 20.16 11.91 5.66
C ILE A 92 19.58 10.54 6.05
N TYR A 93 18.93 10.46 7.21
CA TYR A 93 18.26 9.23 7.66
C TYR A 93 17.27 8.71 6.61
N HIS A 94 16.34 9.56 6.15
CA HIS A 94 15.36 9.15 5.15
C HIS A 94 16.00 8.86 3.79
N LEU A 95 17.06 9.58 3.41
CA LEU A 95 17.80 9.32 2.18
C LEU A 95 18.45 7.93 2.20
N ILE A 96 19.12 7.55 3.29
CA ILE A 96 19.75 6.23 3.42
C ILE A 96 18.69 5.12 3.35
N VAL A 97 17.59 5.29 4.09
CA VAL A 97 16.48 4.33 4.08
C VAL A 97 15.90 4.17 2.67
N PHE A 98 15.70 5.29 1.98
CA PHE A 98 15.19 5.33 0.61
C PHE A 98 16.16 4.64 -0.36
N LEU A 99 17.44 5.01 -0.37
CA LEU A 99 18.43 4.43 -1.29
C LEU A 99 18.57 2.92 -1.11
N PHE A 100 18.57 2.45 0.14
CA PHE A 100 18.62 1.02 0.42
C PHE A 100 17.39 0.29 -0.10
N ALA A 101 16.19 0.82 0.15
CA ALA A 101 14.95 0.22 -0.34
C ALA A 101 14.87 0.18 -1.88
N PHE A 102 15.36 1.23 -2.55
CA PHE A 102 15.32 1.36 -4.01
C PHE A 102 16.43 0.59 -4.75
N SER A 103 17.37 -0.03 -4.03
CA SER A 103 18.47 -0.81 -4.62
C SER A 103 18.00 -2.00 -5.48
N ILE A 104 16.76 -2.46 -5.34
CA ILE A 104 16.18 -3.54 -6.14
C ILE A 104 15.76 -3.09 -7.56
N ILE A 105 15.45 -1.81 -7.76
CA ILE A 105 14.89 -1.30 -9.03
C ILE A 105 15.85 -1.48 -10.22
N PRO A 106 17.16 -1.15 -10.12
CA PRO A 106 18.09 -1.37 -11.21
C PRO A 106 18.20 -2.82 -11.67
N LEU A 107 17.98 -3.80 -10.77
CA LEU A 107 18.09 -5.23 -11.10
C LEU A 107 17.01 -5.70 -12.09
N ILE A 108 15.88 -5.02 -12.17
CA ILE A 108 14.81 -5.30 -13.16
C ILE A 108 15.31 -5.04 -14.59
N TYR A 109 16.28 -4.14 -14.73
CA TYR A 109 16.86 -3.78 -16.03
C TYR A 109 18.06 -4.66 -16.40
N LEU A 110 18.45 -5.62 -15.54
CA LEU A 110 19.36 -6.73 -15.88
C LEU A 110 18.61 -7.92 -16.49
N ARG A 111 17.37 -7.70 -16.95
CA ARG A 111 16.56 -8.71 -17.64
C ARG A 111 17.25 -9.21 -18.93
N PRO A 112 16.94 -10.43 -19.40
CA PRO A 112 17.45 -10.92 -20.69
C PRO A 112 16.98 -10.06 -21.86
N ASP A 113 17.85 -9.82 -22.85
CA ASP A 113 17.50 -9.09 -24.08
C ASP A 113 16.59 -9.95 -24.98
N ASP A 114 16.95 -11.22 -25.21
CA ASP A 114 16.11 -12.17 -25.93
C ASP A 114 15.06 -12.79 -25.00
N GLN A 115 13.91 -12.14 -24.97
CA GLN A 115 12.78 -12.58 -24.15
C GLN A 115 12.08 -13.82 -24.67
N LEU A 116 12.18 -14.13 -25.97
CA LEU A 116 11.58 -15.34 -26.51
C LEU A 116 12.38 -16.56 -26.05
N ALA A 117 13.71 -16.51 -26.16
CA ALA A 117 14.59 -17.53 -25.62
C ALA A 117 14.41 -17.68 -24.10
N ALA A 118 14.36 -16.57 -23.36
CA ALA A 118 14.14 -16.60 -21.91
C ALA A 118 12.78 -17.20 -21.53
N LYS A 119 11.74 -16.97 -22.33
CA LYS A 119 10.40 -17.54 -22.12
C LYS A 119 10.38 -19.05 -22.36
N LEU A 120 11.13 -19.54 -23.34
CA LEU A 120 11.29 -20.97 -23.58
C LEU A 120 12.13 -21.65 -22.49
N ASP A 121 13.20 -20.98 -22.03
CA ASP A 121 14.04 -21.46 -20.93
C ASP A 121 13.25 -21.56 -19.61
N SER A 122 12.36 -20.60 -19.32
CA SER A 122 11.56 -20.66 -18.09
C SER A 122 10.63 -21.87 -18.02
N LEU A 123 10.23 -22.45 -19.16
CA LEU A 123 9.41 -23.66 -19.20
C LEU A 123 10.14 -24.91 -18.68
N ALA A 124 11.47 -24.86 -18.54
CA ALA A 124 12.22 -25.90 -17.84
C ALA A 124 11.93 -25.91 -16.34
N ARG A 125 11.51 -24.77 -15.76
CA ARG A 125 11.10 -24.65 -14.35
C ARG A 125 9.63 -24.99 -14.15
N ASP A 126 8.76 -24.49 -15.03
CA ASP A 126 7.33 -24.79 -15.03
C ASP A 126 6.84 -25.04 -16.47
N PRO A 127 6.62 -26.31 -16.87
CA PRO A 127 6.34 -26.65 -18.26
C PRO A 127 4.92 -26.31 -18.71
N CYS A 128 3.99 -26.06 -17.77
CA CYS A 128 2.57 -25.92 -18.06
C CYS A 128 1.96 -24.66 -17.41
N PRO A 129 2.47 -23.44 -17.71
CA PRO A 129 1.86 -22.22 -17.21
C PRO A 129 0.50 -21.98 -17.88
N THR A 130 -0.26 -21.01 -17.36
CA THR A 130 -1.58 -20.68 -17.91
C THR A 130 -1.46 -20.11 -19.33
N ARG A 131 -2.56 -20.17 -20.10
CA ARG A 131 -2.61 -19.70 -21.49
C ARG A 131 -2.16 -18.25 -21.65
N GLU A 132 -2.46 -17.40 -20.67
CA GLU A 132 -2.07 -16.00 -20.63
C GLU A 132 -0.56 -15.82 -20.73
N PHE A 133 0.22 -16.79 -20.26
CA PHE A 133 1.67 -16.80 -20.41
C PHE A 133 2.08 -16.75 -21.87
N PHE A 134 1.41 -17.53 -22.74
CA PHE A 134 1.74 -17.65 -24.15
C PHE A 134 1.17 -16.52 -24.99
N ASP A 135 -0.08 -16.14 -24.72
CA ASP A 135 -0.86 -15.20 -25.53
C ASP A 135 -0.47 -13.73 -25.33
N ASN A 136 0.22 -13.41 -24.23
CA ASN A 136 0.55 -12.03 -23.86
C ASN A 136 2.06 -11.74 -23.89
N PRO A 137 2.46 -10.46 -24.01
CA PRO A 137 3.85 -10.05 -23.97
C PRO A 137 4.38 -10.07 -22.52
N VAL A 138 4.53 -11.27 -21.94
CA VAL A 138 5.06 -11.49 -20.59
C VAL A 138 6.52 -11.06 -20.50
N LEU A 139 6.88 -10.46 -19.37
CA LEU A 139 8.25 -10.15 -18.98
C LEU A 139 8.87 -11.34 -18.23
N ILE A 140 9.92 -11.94 -18.77
CA ILE A 140 10.82 -12.77 -17.97
C ILE A 140 11.79 -11.84 -17.24
N ILE A 141 11.69 -11.83 -15.90
CA ILE A 141 12.46 -10.91 -15.06
C ILE A 141 13.94 -11.32 -15.05
N SER A 142 14.21 -12.62 -14.87
CA SER A 142 15.56 -13.19 -14.92
C SER A 142 15.50 -14.69 -15.23
N THR A 143 16.51 -15.19 -15.92
CA THR A 143 16.81 -16.63 -16.05
C THR A 143 18.08 -17.03 -15.29
N ASP A 144 18.88 -16.06 -14.83
CA ASP A 144 20.11 -16.31 -14.09
C ASP A 144 19.81 -16.79 -12.65
N PRO A 145 20.14 -18.04 -12.30
CA PRO A 145 19.92 -18.57 -10.97
C PRO A 145 20.66 -17.80 -9.88
N HIS A 146 21.83 -17.22 -10.17
CA HIS A 146 22.59 -16.46 -9.17
C HIS A 146 21.89 -15.16 -8.81
N LEU A 147 21.44 -14.39 -9.81
CA LEU A 147 20.65 -13.18 -9.59
C LEU A 147 19.32 -13.48 -8.89
N ILE A 148 18.61 -14.53 -9.31
CA ILE A 148 17.35 -14.94 -8.69
C ILE A 148 17.58 -15.26 -7.21
N ASN A 149 18.55 -16.11 -6.90
CA ASN A 149 18.84 -16.50 -5.52
C ASN A 149 19.29 -15.30 -4.67
N PHE A 150 20.12 -14.41 -5.22
CA PHE A 150 20.53 -13.19 -4.54
C PHE A 150 19.34 -12.29 -4.21
N VAL A 151 18.40 -12.09 -5.14
CA VAL A 151 17.22 -11.25 -4.92
C VAL A 151 16.28 -11.88 -3.89
N PHE A 152 15.90 -13.15 -4.07
CA PHE A 152 14.88 -13.79 -3.24
C PHE A 152 15.37 -14.15 -1.84
N TYR A 153 16.60 -14.63 -1.69
CA TYR A 153 17.11 -15.12 -0.39
C TYR A 153 17.94 -14.09 0.38
N PHE A 154 18.41 -13.03 -0.28
CA PHE A 154 19.24 -12.02 0.38
C PHE A 154 18.66 -10.61 0.28
N LEU A 155 18.58 -10.02 -0.92
CA LEU A 155 18.26 -8.59 -1.05
C LEU A 155 16.84 -8.24 -0.61
N ALA A 156 15.82 -8.95 -1.13
CA ALA A 156 14.43 -8.67 -0.78
C ALA A 156 14.14 -8.89 0.71
N PRO A 157 14.57 -10.01 1.35
CA PRO A 157 14.46 -10.19 2.79
C PRO A 157 15.16 -9.08 3.59
N MET A 158 16.36 -8.65 3.18
CA MET A 158 17.09 -7.58 3.85
C MET A 158 16.36 -6.23 3.76
N ILE A 159 15.78 -5.89 2.60
CA ILE A 159 14.94 -4.69 2.42
C ILE A 159 13.71 -4.77 3.35
N ILE A 160 13.02 -5.91 3.37
CA ILE A 160 11.83 -6.12 4.20
C ILE A 160 12.19 -5.97 5.68
N LEU A 161 13.25 -6.64 6.14
CA LEU A 161 13.71 -6.59 7.53
C LEU A 161 14.10 -5.15 7.92
N HIS A 162 14.87 -4.47 7.07
CA HIS A 162 15.31 -3.10 7.29
C HIS A 162 14.12 -2.14 7.41
N THR A 163 13.16 -2.19 6.48
CA THR A 163 11.96 -1.35 6.52
C THR A 163 11.12 -1.63 7.77
N ASN A 164 10.91 -2.91 8.12
CA ASN A 164 10.16 -3.29 9.32
C ASN A 164 10.86 -2.88 10.61
N PHE A 165 12.19 -2.97 10.67
CA PHE A 165 12.97 -2.51 11.82
C PHE A 165 12.71 -1.02 12.11
N HIS A 166 12.80 -0.14 11.10
CA HIS A 166 12.53 1.29 11.27
C HIS A 166 11.08 1.56 11.69
N LEU A 167 10.12 0.87 11.05
CA LEU A 167 8.72 1.00 11.38
C LEU A 167 8.44 0.62 12.84
N VAL A 168 8.86 -0.59 13.25
CA VAL A 168 8.67 -1.11 14.60
C VAL A 168 9.38 -0.24 15.63
N PHE A 169 10.59 0.25 15.33
CA PHE A 169 11.32 1.15 16.21
C PHE A 169 10.53 2.44 16.51
N HIS A 170 10.02 3.12 15.48
CA HIS A 170 9.28 4.37 15.66
C HIS A 170 7.87 4.16 16.24
N VAL A 171 7.20 3.06 15.90
CA VAL A 171 5.95 2.64 16.54
C VAL A 171 6.19 2.40 18.04
N SER A 172 7.23 1.65 18.40
CA SER A 172 7.60 1.34 19.79
C SER A 172 7.94 2.59 20.58
N CYS A 173 8.72 3.51 20.01
CA CYS A 173 8.99 4.82 20.60
C CYS A 173 7.70 5.60 20.85
N THR A 174 6.79 5.61 19.87
CA THR A 174 5.50 6.30 20.00
C THR A 174 4.66 5.67 21.11
N VAL A 175 4.56 4.34 21.17
CA VAL A 175 3.83 3.61 22.22
C VAL A 175 4.40 3.95 23.60
N TYR A 176 5.72 3.87 23.75
CA TYR A 176 6.41 4.11 25.01
C TYR A 176 6.15 5.53 25.55
N TYR A 177 6.39 6.56 24.74
CA TYR A 177 6.24 7.96 25.19
C TYR A 177 4.80 8.48 25.19
N LEU A 178 3.85 7.78 24.54
CA LEU A 178 2.44 8.17 24.53
C LEU A 178 1.60 7.46 25.60
N TYR A 179 1.94 6.22 25.96
CA TYR A 179 1.16 5.40 26.89
C TYR A 179 1.89 5.12 28.21
N ILE A 180 3.20 4.84 28.18
CA ILE A 180 3.94 4.37 29.37
C ILE A 180 4.52 5.57 30.14
N VAL A 181 5.22 6.48 29.46
CA VAL A 181 5.84 7.67 30.07
C VAL A 181 5.32 8.95 29.42
N PRO A 182 4.02 9.27 29.59
CA PRO A 182 3.43 10.44 28.96
C PRO A 182 3.99 11.74 29.55
N ASN A 183 4.13 12.76 28.70
CA ASN A 183 4.48 14.10 29.15
C ASN A 183 3.42 14.66 30.12
N LYS A 184 3.87 15.09 31.31
CA LYS A 184 3.00 15.67 32.34
C LYS A 184 2.44 17.05 31.96
N SER A 185 3.08 17.78 31.04
CA SER A 185 2.58 19.10 30.59
C SER A 185 1.48 19.03 29.53
N THR A 186 1.25 17.86 28.92
CA THR A 186 0.16 17.68 27.94
C THR A 186 -1.15 17.43 28.68
N SER A 187 -2.19 18.22 28.35
CA SER A 187 -3.53 18.01 28.93
C SER A 187 -4.07 16.60 28.67
N VAL A 188 -4.84 16.08 29.62
CA VAL A 188 -5.43 14.72 29.54
C VAL A 188 -6.27 14.56 28.27
N GLU A 189 -7.05 15.58 27.90
CA GLU A 189 -7.89 15.55 26.72
C GLU A 189 -7.07 15.50 25.42
N ASN A 190 -6.02 16.33 25.31
CA ASN A 190 -5.15 16.31 24.14
C ASN A 190 -4.42 14.97 24.01
N ARG A 191 -3.99 14.38 25.13
CA ARG A 191 -3.38 13.04 25.14
C ARG A 191 -4.35 11.96 24.65
N LYS A 192 -5.60 11.96 25.12
CA LYS A 192 -6.64 11.02 24.65
C LYS A 192 -6.88 11.16 23.15
N ASN A 193 -6.91 12.38 22.63
CA ASN A 193 -7.05 12.62 21.19
C ASN A 193 -5.85 12.13 20.40
N GLN A 194 -4.64 12.33 20.91
CA GLN A 194 -3.40 11.79 20.34
C GLN A 194 -3.36 10.25 20.31
N GLN A 195 -3.86 9.58 21.36
CA GLN A 195 -3.95 8.12 21.45
C GLN A 195 -4.95 7.56 20.43
N ARG A 196 -6.17 8.14 20.38
CA ARG A 196 -7.19 7.75 19.40
C ARG A 196 -6.71 7.93 17.96
N PHE A 197 -6.04 9.05 17.68
CA PHE A 197 -5.45 9.29 16.37
C PHE A 197 -4.37 8.26 16.01
N PHE A 198 -3.49 7.92 16.96
CA PHE A 198 -2.45 6.93 16.76
C PHE A 198 -3.01 5.53 16.50
N ILE A 199 -4.05 5.12 17.23
CA ILE A 199 -4.76 3.85 16.98
C ILE A 199 -5.30 3.81 15.55
N GLY A 200 -5.89 4.91 15.06
CA GLY A 200 -6.35 5.01 13.68
C GLY A 200 -5.23 4.80 12.65
N ILE A 201 -4.06 5.45 12.84
CA ILE A 201 -2.89 5.24 11.97
C ILE A 201 -2.40 3.79 12.03
N LEU A 202 -2.40 3.16 13.21
CA LEU A 202 -1.99 1.76 13.33
C LEU A 202 -2.90 0.84 12.51
N PHE A 203 -4.22 1.03 12.56
CA PHE A 203 -5.15 0.26 11.72
C PHE A 203 -4.91 0.51 10.22
N GLN A 204 -4.75 1.77 9.81
CA GLN A 204 -4.43 2.14 8.42
C GLN A 204 -3.12 1.53 7.92
N THR A 205 -2.15 1.31 8.81
CA THR A 205 -0.87 0.69 8.45
C THR A 205 -0.97 -0.84 8.46
N ALA A 206 -1.68 -1.40 9.43
CA ALA A 206 -1.81 -2.84 9.61
C ALA A 206 -2.59 -3.50 8.46
N ILE A 207 -3.64 -2.84 7.94
CA ILE A 207 -4.49 -3.40 6.88
C ILE A 207 -3.68 -3.68 5.59
N PRO A 208 -3.00 -2.69 4.95
CA PRO A 208 -2.15 -2.96 3.80
C PRO A 208 -0.99 -3.92 4.12
N SER A 209 -0.40 -3.80 5.31
CA SER A 209 0.71 -4.67 5.73
C SER A 209 0.29 -6.14 5.78
N PHE A 210 -0.92 -6.44 6.24
CA PHE A 210 -1.46 -7.80 6.28
C PHE A 210 -1.46 -8.46 4.89
N PHE A 211 -1.96 -7.74 3.87
CA PHE A 211 -1.97 -8.26 2.50
C PHE A 211 -0.58 -8.41 1.91
N LEU A 212 0.34 -7.48 2.20
CA LEU A 212 1.75 -7.60 1.80
C LEU A 212 2.41 -8.83 2.43
N PHE A 213 2.22 -9.06 3.74
CA PHE A 213 2.73 -10.23 4.42
C PHE A 213 2.09 -11.53 3.94
N ALA A 214 0.82 -11.52 3.52
CA ALA A 214 0.16 -12.68 2.93
C ALA A 214 0.80 -13.06 1.59
N ILE A 215 1.11 -12.08 0.72
CA ILE A 215 1.83 -12.33 -0.54
C ILE A 215 3.24 -12.86 -0.25
N LEU A 216 3.97 -12.24 0.70
CA LEU A 216 5.30 -12.72 1.09
C LEU A 216 5.25 -14.15 1.62
N PHE A 217 4.26 -14.47 2.47
CA PHE A 217 4.06 -15.81 2.98
C PHE A 217 3.83 -16.82 1.85
N LEU A 218 3.02 -16.48 0.84
CA LEU A 218 2.82 -17.36 -0.32
C LEU A 218 4.12 -17.60 -1.09
N VAL A 219 4.92 -16.57 -1.33
CA VAL A 219 6.22 -16.69 -2.02
C VAL A 219 7.17 -17.59 -1.22
N VAL A 220 7.28 -17.36 0.09
CA VAL A 220 8.14 -18.17 0.97
C VAL A 220 7.63 -19.60 1.06
N PHE A 221 6.34 -19.81 1.24
CA PHE A 221 5.73 -21.13 1.30
C PHE A 221 5.93 -21.90 -0.02
N ASP A 222 5.78 -21.23 -1.16
CA ASP A 222 6.06 -21.84 -2.46
C ASP A 222 7.53 -22.22 -2.63
N SER A 223 8.46 -21.42 -2.10
CA SER A 223 9.90 -21.74 -2.18
C SER A 223 10.27 -23.07 -1.49
N PHE A 224 9.45 -23.53 -0.53
CA PHE A 224 9.65 -24.81 0.15
C PHE A 224 8.80 -25.95 -0.41
N THR A 225 7.61 -25.63 -0.93
CA THR A 225 6.61 -26.65 -1.29
C THR A 225 6.42 -26.82 -2.79
N HIS A 226 6.70 -25.78 -3.59
CA HIS A 226 6.41 -25.71 -5.02
C HIS A 226 4.95 -26.04 -5.38
N GLN A 227 4.01 -25.74 -4.47
CA GLN A 227 2.60 -26.12 -4.57
C GLN A 227 1.66 -24.92 -4.76
N VAL A 228 2.17 -23.68 -4.80
CA VAL A 228 1.30 -22.51 -4.92
C VAL A 228 0.79 -22.39 -6.36
N THR A 229 -0.52 -22.47 -6.53
CA THR A 229 -1.15 -22.38 -7.85
C THR A 229 -1.25 -20.93 -8.34
N GLN A 230 -1.34 -20.74 -9.66
CA GLN A 230 -1.61 -19.43 -10.26
C GLN A 230 -2.89 -18.78 -9.70
N ALA A 231 -3.92 -19.60 -9.43
CA ALA A 231 -5.16 -19.12 -8.82
C ALA A 231 -4.93 -18.52 -7.43
N ALA A 232 -4.06 -19.11 -6.60
CA ALA A 232 -3.70 -18.59 -5.29
C ALA A 232 -2.94 -17.26 -5.39
N VAL A 233 -1.96 -17.15 -6.29
CA VAL A 233 -1.22 -15.90 -6.54
C VAL A 233 -2.17 -14.79 -7.00
N ASN A 234 -3.02 -15.08 -7.99
CA ASN A 234 -3.98 -14.11 -8.52
C ASN A 234 -4.98 -13.67 -7.44
N SER A 235 -5.46 -14.60 -6.61
CA SER A 235 -6.38 -14.28 -5.51
C SER A 235 -5.73 -13.38 -4.46
N ALA A 236 -4.46 -13.62 -4.13
CA ALA A 236 -3.70 -12.78 -3.21
C ALA A 236 -3.48 -11.37 -3.76
N VAL A 237 -3.14 -11.26 -5.06
CA VAL A 237 -3.04 -9.95 -5.73
C VAL A 237 -4.37 -9.21 -5.71
N ILE A 238 -5.48 -9.85 -6.08
CA ILE A 238 -6.81 -9.20 -6.09
C ILE A 238 -7.20 -8.75 -4.67
N SER A 239 -6.91 -9.58 -3.66
CA SER A 239 -7.13 -9.23 -2.26
C SER A 239 -6.30 -8.02 -1.86
N ALA A 240 -5.02 -7.98 -2.25
CA ALA A 240 -4.17 -6.83 -2.04
C ALA A 240 -4.64 -5.60 -2.82
N ALA A 241 -5.12 -5.71 -4.05
CA ALA A 241 -5.64 -4.57 -4.81
C ALA A 241 -6.93 -3.99 -4.19
N THR A 242 -7.77 -4.83 -3.59
CA THR A 242 -9.05 -4.41 -2.99
C THR A 242 -8.95 -3.91 -1.55
N HIS A 243 -7.76 -3.97 -0.93
CA HIS A 243 -7.57 -3.59 0.47
C HIS A 243 -7.96 -2.13 0.79
N GLY A 244 -7.79 -1.21 -0.17
CA GLY A 244 -8.11 0.22 0.01
C GLY A 244 -9.60 0.48 0.33
N ILE A 245 -10.49 -0.43 -0.06
CA ILE A 245 -11.91 -0.39 0.33
C ILE A 245 -12.06 -0.62 1.84
N ILE A 246 -11.37 -1.65 2.36
CA ILE A 246 -11.37 -2.00 3.78
C ILE A 246 -10.77 -0.87 4.61
N GLU A 247 -9.67 -0.29 4.14
CA GLU A 247 -9.05 0.87 4.79
C GLU A 247 -10.01 2.06 4.85
N SER A 248 -10.65 2.41 3.73
CA SER A 248 -11.61 3.52 3.63
C SER A 248 -12.77 3.35 4.61
N VAL A 249 -13.36 2.15 4.70
CA VAL A 249 -14.43 1.84 5.66
C VAL A 249 -13.93 1.97 7.11
N THR A 250 -12.73 1.47 7.39
CA THR A 250 -12.13 1.55 8.73
C THR A 250 -11.94 2.98 9.18
N ILE A 251 -11.48 3.87 8.30
CA ILE A 251 -11.30 5.30 8.60
C ILE A 251 -12.61 5.96 9.00
N LEU A 252 -13.68 5.69 8.25
CA LEU A 252 -15.01 6.24 8.50
C LEU A 252 -15.58 5.81 9.85
N ILE A 253 -15.27 4.58 10.30
CA ILE A 253 -15.74 4.03 11.58
C ILE A 253 -14.91 4.57 12.75
N VAL A 254 -13.58 4.51 12.64
CA VAL A 254 -12.64 4.78 13.74
C VAL A 254 -12.52 6.27 14.04
N HIS A 255 -12.48 7.13 13.03
CA HIS A 255 -12.23 8.56 13.24
C HIS A 255 -13.52 9.35 13.41
N ARG A 256 -13.76 9.82 14.64
CA ARG A 256 -14.91 10.66 15.02
C ARG A 256 -15.15 11.82 14.06
N SER A 257 -14.11 12.57 13.67
CA SER A 257 -14.25 13.73 12.78
C SER A 257 -14.77 13.36 11.39
N TYR A 258 -14.35 12.22 10.85
CA TYR A 258 -14.84 11.71 9.55
C TYR A 258 -16.27 11.21 9.68
N ARG A 259 -16.57 10.47 10.74
CA ARG A 259 -17.90 9.97 11.05
C ARG A 259 -18.93 11.09 11.19
N GLU A 260 -18.59 12.13 11.94
CA GLU A 260 -19.43 13.32 12.13
C GLU A 260 -19.63 14.09 10.81
N ALA A 261 -18.59 14.22 9.98
CA ALA A 261 -18.71 14.87 8.68
C ALA A 261 -19.69 14.13 7.74
N VAL A 262 -19.61 12.79 7.68
CA VAL A 262 -20.50 11.96 6.87
C VAL A 262 -21.94 11.99 7.41
N PHE A 263 -22.14 11.83 8.71
CA PHE A 263 -23.48 11.88 9.32
C PHE A 263 -24.12 13.26 9.24
N ARG A 264 -23.34 14.35 9.39
CA ARG A 264 -23.84 15.72 9.19
C ARG A 264 -24.30 15.95 7.76
N ARG A 265 -23.59 15.39 6.77
CA ARG A 265 -24.00 15.46 5.34
C ARG A 265 -25.26 14.64 5.07
N LYS A 266 -25.40 13.46 5.69
CA LYS A 266 -26.61 12.61 5.58
C LYS A 266 -27.82 13.30 6.22
N SER A 267 -27.67 13.87 7.42
CA SER A 267 -28.73 14.61 8.12
C SER A 267 -29.19 15.85 7.34
N ARG A 268 -28.26 16.60 6.73
CA ARG A 268 -28.60 17.72 5.83
C ARG A 268 -29.36 17.28 4.58
N ARG A 269 -28.90 16.23 3.88
CA ARG A 269 -29.60 15.69 2.71
C ARG A 269 -31.01 15.21 3.03
N VAL A 270 -31.22 14.55 4.18
CA VAL A 270 -32.55 14.10 4.62
C VAL A 270 -33.47 15.30 4.88
N SER A 271 -32.94 16.37 5.48
CA SER A 271 -33.67 17.62 5.72
C SER A 271 -34.05 18.33 4.42
N ASP A 272 -33.14 18.40 3.44
CA ASP A 272 -33.40 18.99 2.13
C ASP A 272 -34.42 18.17 1.33
N ASN A 273 -34.34 16.84 1.35
CA ASN A 273 -35.34 15.98 0.69
C ASN A 273 -36.74 16.08 1.32
N HIS A 274 -36.84 16.40 2.62
CA HIS A 274 -38.13 16.68 3.27
C HIS A 274 -38.71 18.05 2.90
N ARG A 275 -37.88 19.03 2.51
CA ARG A 275 -38.35 20.35 2.05
C ARG A 275 -38.84 20.37 0.60
N VAL A 276 -38.47 19.37 -0.22
CA VAL A 276 -38.80 19.30 -1.66
C VAL A 276 -39.97 18.34 -1.93
N LYS A 277 -40.89 18.11 -0.97
CA LYS A 277 -42.18 17.47 -1.29
C LYS A 277 -43.02 18.43 -2.17
N PRO A 278 -43.65 17.96 -3.27
CA PRO A 278 -44.47 18.82 -4.11
C PRO A 278 -45.66 19.36 -3.32
N ARG A 279 -45.95 20.67 -3.45
CA ARG A 279 -47.23 21.24 -3.01
C ARG A 279 -48.35 20.41 -3.65
N GLN A 280 -49.24 19.87 -2.83
CA GLN A 280 -50.50 19.32 -3.32
C GLN A 280 -51.24 20.41 -4.10
N PRO A 281 -51.83 20.12 -5.26
CA PRO A 281 -52.64 21.09 -5.97
C PRO A 281 -53.91 21.38 -5.15
N ASP A 282 -54.18 22.66 -4.91
CA ASP A 282 -55.35 23.13 -4.17
C ASP A 282 -56.63 22.61 -4.84
N SER A 283 -57.36 21.75 -4.12
CA SER A 283 -58.70 21.31 -4.48
C SER A 283 -59.71 22.40 -4.08
N SER A 284 -59.82 23.45 -4.89
CA SER A 284 -60.84 24.49 -4.69
C SER A 284 -61.42 25.00 -6.02
N PHE A 285 -61.90 24.09 -6.86
CA PHE A 285 -62.91 24.42 -7.87
C PHE A 285 -63.92 23.29 -7.95
N LEU A 286 -65.11 23.54 -7.39
CA LEU A 286 -66.43 23.14 -7.91
C LEU A 286 -67.50 23.44 -6.85
N THR A 287 -68.14 24.59 -6.97
CA THR A 287 -69.57 24.72 -6.61
C THR A 287 -70.30 25.43 -7.75
N PRO A 288 -71.58 25.08 -8.01
CA PRO A 288 -72.21 25.27 -9.31
C PRO A 288 -72.99 26.58 -9.42
N LYS A 289 -73.02 27.14 -10.62
CA LYS A 289 -74.14 27.91 -11.17
C LYS A 289 -74.39 27.46 -12.60
#